data_AF-A0A534ZRN3-F1
#
_entry.id   AF-A0A534ZRN3-F1
#
_cell.length_a   1.000
_cell.length_b   1.000
_cell.length_c   1.000
_cell.angle_alpha   90.00
_cell.angle_beta   90.00
_cell.angle_gamma   90.00
#
_symmetry.space_group_name_H-M   'P 1'
#
loop_
_entity.id
_entity.type
_entity.pdbx_description
1 polymer ?
#
loop_
_entity_poly.entity_id
_entity_poly.type
_entity_poly.pdbx_seq_one_letter_code
_entity_poly.pdbx_strand_id
1 'polypeptide(L)'
;MRSRLLSIAPAAGIAAVLTLAACQAPAGAGSTSASASERASASASGSGAAASTYEVKVAHTTAGDALVGEDGKTLYVFTKEASGTIACTTGCTGTWPPFTLDSGETTKAGQGVTGSWLGTTKRPDGATQVTYNGHPLYYYASDKAAGDAHGQGIGGVWFIATANGKLPSASASASASIGY
;
A
#
# COMPACT_ATOMS: atom_id res chain seq x y z
N MET A 1 -30.45 17.30 -28.58
CA MET A 1 -30.45 18.13 -29.81
C MET A 1 -29.94 19.52 -29.40
N ARG A 2 -28.69 19.90 -29.65
CA ARG A 2 -28.20 20.39 -30.94
C ARG A 2 -26.68 20.19 -31.06
N SER A 3 -26.31 19.55 -32.16
CA SER A 3 -24.94 19.35 -32.66
C SER A 3 -24.32 20.64 -33.20
N ARG A 4 -23.00 20.79 -33.08
CA ARG A 4 -22.10 21.51 -34.03
C ARG A 4 -20.74 20.80 -34.00
N LEU A 5 -20.47 19.85 -34.90
CA LEU A 5 -19.89 19.97 -36.25
C LEU A 5 -18.39 20.39 -36.29
N LEU A 6 -17.61 19.45 -36.85
CA LEU A 6 -16.19 19.42 -37.24
C LEU A 6 -15.75 20.52 -38.23
N SER A 7 -14.45 20.85 -38.22
CA SER A 7 -13.55 21.22 -39.36
C SER A 7 -12.09 21.16 -38.83
N ILE A 8 -11.18 20.22 -39.17
CA ILE A 8 -10.44 19.86 -40.42
C ILE A 8 -9.24 20.80 -40.78
N ALA A 9 -8.02 20.34 -40.40
CA ALA A 9 -6.71 20.23 -41.12
C ALA A 9 -5.98 21.48 -41.74
N PRO A 10 -4.77 21.36 -42.36
CA PRO A 10 -3.46 20.73 -42.01
C PRO A 10 -2.21 21.65 -42.30
N ALA A 11 -0.98 21.22 -41.99
CA ALA A 11 0.29 21.46 -42.74
C ALA A 11 1.52 20.91 -41.96
N ALA A 12 2.24 19.88 -42.45
CA ALA A 12 3.53 19.95 -43.18
C ALA A 12 4.63 20.71 -42.39
N GLY A 13 5.79 20.18 -42.01
CA GLY A 13 6.69 19.14 -42.52
C GLY A 13 8.14 19.63 -42.23
N ILE A 14 9.10 18.74 -42.02
CA ILE A 14 10.48 18.74 -42.56
C ILE A 14 11.25 17.57 -41.93
N ALA A 15 11.83 16.76 -42.81
CA ALA A 15 12.71 15.65 -42.51
C ALA A 15 14.17 16.12 -42.33
N ALA A 16 14.95 15.39 -41.53
CA ALA A 16 16.40 15.32 -41.68
C ALA A 16 16.92 13.95 -41.18
N VAL A 17 17.42 13.18 -42.14
CA VAL A 17 18.22 11.95 -42.03
C VAL A 17 19.70 12.34 -41.90
N LEU A 18 20.56 11.57 -41.20
CA LEU A 18 22.01 11.34 -41.43
C LEU A 18 22.62 10.60 -40.20
N THR A 19 22.70 9.26 -40.18
CA THR A 19 23.78 8.33 -40.63
C THR A 19 24.90 8.01 -39.62
N LEU A 20 24.96 6.72 -39.28
CA LEU A 20 26.11 5.79 -39.09
C LEU A 20 27.32 6.20 -38.25
N ALA A 21 27.52 5.45 -37.15
CA ALA A 21 28.84 5.00 -36.72
C ALA A 21 28.78 3.53 -36.28
N ALA A 22 29.33 2.65 -37.11
CA ALA A 22 29.59 1.26 -36.81
C ALA A 22 30.97 1.12 -36.15
N CYS A 23 31.14 0.19 -35.21
CA CYS A 23 32.39 -0.57 -35.12
C CYS A 23 32.10 -1.94 -34.51
N GLN A 24 32.54 -2.97 -35.24
CA GLN A 24 32.35 -4.39 -34.95
C GLN A 24 33.39 -4.91 -33.96
N ALA A 25 33.02 -6.03 -33.35
CA ALA A 25 33.80 -6.87 -32.44
C ALA A 25 35.05 -7.48 -33.09
N PRO A 26 35.89 -8.11 -32.25
CA PRO A 26 36.35 -9.45 -32.61
C PRO A 26 35.98 -10.50 -31.57
N ALA A 27 35.50 -11.64 -32.09
CA ALA A 27 35.40 -12.90 -31.39
C ALA A 27 36.82 -13.46 -31.14
N GLY A 28 37.10 -13.86 -29.91
CA GLY A 28 38.25 -14.67 -29.54
C GLY A 28 37.77 -15.94 -28.87
N ALA A 29 37.96 -17.07 -29.54
CA ALA A 29 37.81 -18.41 -28.96
C ALA A 29 39.12 -18.80 -28.24
N GLY A 30 39.00 -19.41 -27.06
CA GLY A 30 40.13 -19.97 -26.33
C GLY A 30 39.69 -20.67 -25.05
N SER A 31 39.53 -21.99 -25.13
CA SER A 31 39.37 -22.89 -23.98
C SER A 31 40.71 -23.09 -23.26
N THR A 32 40.71 -23.20 -21.92
CA THR A 32 41.50 -24.17 -21.14
C THR A 32 41.20 -24.04 -19.64
N SER A 33 41.41 -25.17 -18.96
CA SER A 33 40.81 -25.59 -17.69
C SER A 33 41.54 -25.17 -16.42
N ALA A 34 40.80 -25.30 -15.31
CA ALA A 34 41.16 -25.86 -14.01
C ALA A 34 41.75 -24.97 -12.90
N SER A 35 40.92 -24.86 -11.84
CA SER A 35 41.20 -25.06 -10.42
C SER A 35 42.32 -24.25 -9.72
N ALA A 36 41.92 -23.40 -8.77
CA ALA A 36 42.00 -23.75 -7.34
C ALA A 36 41.39 -22.63 -6.45
N SER A 37 40.56 -23.08 -5.52
CA SER A 37 40.41 -22.59 -4.14
C SER A 37 40.76 -21.13 -3.83
N GLU A 38 39.74 -20.33 -3.54
CA GLU A 38 39.72 -19.60 -2.27
C GLU A 38 38.27 -19.55 -1.77
N ARG A 39 37.93 -20.48 -0.87
CA ARG A 39 36.70 -20.45 -0.10
C ARG A 39 36.82 -19.30 0.90
N ALA A 40 36.60 -18.08 0.46
CA ALA A 40 36.32 -16.97 1.35
C ALA A 40 34.89 -17.18 1.88
N SER A 41 34.79 -17.93 2.98
CA SER A 41 33.69 -17.80 3.92
C SER A 41 33.72 -16.37 4.45
N ALA A 42 33.14 -15.44 3.69
CA ALA A 42 32.64 -14.22 4.27
C ALA A 42 31.41 -14.63 5.07
N SER A 43 31.66 -14.99 6.34
CA SER A 43 30.63 -14.91 7.35
C SER A 43 30.23 -13.44 7.39
N ALA A 44 29.23 -13.08 6.58
CA ALA A 44 28.49 -11.86 6.78
C ALA A 44 27.78 -12.06 8.11
N SER A 45 28.47 -11.72 9.20
CA SER A 45 27.82 -11.34 10.44
C SER A 45 27.07 -10.06 10.09
N GLY A 46 25.92 -10.23 9.45
CA GLY A 46 24.93 -9.19 9.30
C GLY A 46 24.53 -8.86 10.72
N SER A 47 25.06 -7.76 11.22
CA SER A 47 24.50 -7.06 12.36
C SER A 47 23.08 -6.69 11.95
N GLY A 48 22.14 -7.62 12.15
CA GLY A 48 20.74 -7.42 11.89
C GLY A 48 20.29 -6.27 12.76
N ALA A 49 20.06 -5.10 12.14
CA ALA A 49 19.32 -4.05 12.81
C ALA A 49 18.03 -4.69 13.33
N ALA A 50 17.77 -4.53 14.62
CA ALA A 50 16.54 -5.04 15.22
C ALA A 50 15.36 -4.43 14.44
N ALA A 51 14.61 -5.28 13.76
CA ALA A 51 13.53 -4.81 12.92
C ALA A 51 12.37 -4.28 13.78
N SER A 52 11.76 -3.19 13.33
CA SER A 52 10.67 -2.51 14.03
C SER A 52 9.43 -3.41 14.12
N THR A 53 8.71 -3.30 15.24
CA THR A 53 7.40 -3.94 15.39
C THR A 53 6.35 -2.88 15.65
N TYR A 54 5.38 -2.76 14.74
CA TYR A 54 4.24 -1.87 14.91
C TYR A 54 3.14 -2.57 15.72
N GLU A 55 2.64 -1.87 16.74
CA GLU A 55 1.52 -2.36 17.54
C GLU A 55 0.20 -1.80 17.02
N VAL A 56 -0.76 -2.67 16.73
CA VAL A 56 -2.14 -2.28 16.40
C VAL A 56 -3.02 -2.54 17.60
N LYS A 57 -3.71 -1.52 18.10
CA LYS A 57 -4.56 -1.60 19.30
C LYS A 57 -5.91 -0.94 19.07
N VAL A 58 -6.85 -1.14 19.98
CA VAL A 58 -8.11 -0.41 20.01
C VAL A 58 -7.94 0.90 20.79
N ALA A 59 -8.47 1.99 20.26
CA ALA A 59 -8.59 3.26 20.96
C ALA A 59 -9.91 3.96 20.58
N HIS A 60 -10.33 4.89 21.44
CA HIS A 60 -11.48 5.74 21.16
C HIS A 60 -11.12 6.83 20.15
N THR A 61 -12.00 7.06 19.18
CA THR A 61 -11.85 8.09 18.15
C THR A 61 -13.11 8.92 18.04
N THR A 62 -13.04 10.02 17.30
CA THR A 62 -14.22 10.84 16.96
C THR A 62 -15.32 10.09 16.18
N ALA A 63 -15.02 8.92 15.61
CA ALA A 63 -15.99 8.05 14.94
C ALA A 63 -16.36 6.78 15.75
N GLY A 64 -15.97 6.71 17.03
CA GLY A 64 -16.13 5.54 17.89
C GLY A 64 -14.86 4.72 18.05
N ASP A 65 -14.98 3.54 18.65
CA ASP A 65 -13.82 2.68 18.94
C ASP A 65 -13.29 2.01 17.66
N ALA A 66 -12.01 2.23 17.38
CA ALA A 66 -11.35 1.79 16.16
C ALA A 66 -9.98 1.16 16.44
N LEU A 67 -9.49 0.39 15.47
CA LEU A 67 -8.09 0.02 15.39
C LEU A 67 -7.26 1.28 15.08
N VAL A 68 -6.18 1.44 15.82
CA VAL A 68 -5.18 2.48 15.62
C VAL A 68 -3.80 1.85 15.48
N GLY A 69 -2.98 2.46 14.61
CA GLY A 69 -1.60 2.05 14.36
C GLY A 69 -0.60 3.00 15.01
N GLU A 70 0.45 3.32 14.26
CA GLU A 70 1.53 4.22 14.69
C GLU A 70 0.99 5.57 15.18
N ASP A 71 1.56 6.09 16.26
CA ASP A 71 1.13 7.32 16.96
C ASP A 71 -0.35 7.37 17.36
N GLY A 72 -1.07 6.24 17.37
CA GLY A 72 -2.50 6.23 17.63
C GLY A 72 -3.35 6.77 16.48
N LYS A 73 -2.81 6.84 15.26
CA LYS A 73 -3.57 7.21 14.06
C LYS A 73 -4.58 6.13 13.69
N THR A 74 -5.79 6.57 13.34
CA THR A 74 -6.92 5.70 12.99
C THR A 74 -6.65 4.93 11.72
N LEU A 75 -6.98 3.64 11.75
CA LEU A 75 -6.89 2.75 10.61
C LEU A 75 -8.27 2.57 9.97
N TYR A 76 -8.27 2.51 8.64
CA TYR A 76 -9.46 2.44 7.80
C TYR A 76 -9.38 1.24 6.86
N VAL A 77 -10.56 0.81 6.42
CA VAL A 77 -10.74 -0.17 5.36
C VAL A 77 -11.48 0.44 4.18
N PHE A 78 -11.09 0.05 2.98
CA PHE A 78 -11.86 0.32 1.77
C PHE A 78 -12.85 -0.84 1.56
N THR A 79 -14.14 -0.58 1.70
CA THR A 79 -15.17 -1.64 1.62
C THR A 79 -15.36 -2.26 0.24
N LYS A 80 -14.77 -1.67 -0.81
CA LYS A 80 -14.72 -2.27 -2.15
C LYS A 80 -13.59 -3.29 -2.31
N GLU A 81 -12.65 -3.33 -1.37
CA GLU A 81 -11.59 -4.33 -1.31
C GLU A 81 -11.99 -5.45 -0.36
N ALA A 82 -11.48 -6.65 -0.59
CA ALA A 82 -11.65 -7.81 0.29
C ALA A 82 -10.61 -8.88 -0.04
N SER A 83 -10.42 -9.85 0.87
CA SER A 83 -9.58 -11.03 0.64
C SER A 83 -8.15 -10.70 0.18
N GLY A 84 -7.58 -9.62 0.70
CA GLY A 84 -6.24 -9.14 0.39
C GLY A 84 -6.10 -8.42 -0.96
N THR A 85 -7.19 -8.29 -1.72
CA THR A 85 -7.20 -7.62 -3.02
C THR A 85 -7.10 -6.12 -2.85
N ILE A 86 -6.19 -5.48 -3.58
CA ILE A 86 -5.95 -4.04 -3.51
C ILE A 86 -6.37 -3.39 -4.81
N ALA A 87 -7.37 -2.52 -4.72
CA ALA A 87 -7.80 -1.59 -5.76
C ALA A 87 -7.15 -0.21 -5.57
N CYS A 88 -6.90 0.20 -4.32
CA CYS A 88 -6.29 1.47 -4.00
C CYS A 88 -4.77 1.43 -4.25
N THR A 89 -4.42 1.78 -5.49
CA THR A 89 -3.05 1.92 -6.01
C THR A 89 -2.80 3.39 -6.39
N THR A 90 -2.54 3.69 -7.66
CA THR A 90 -2.21 5.06 -8.10
C THR A 90 -3.43 5.98 -7.97
N GLY A 91 -3.24 7.15 -7.35
CA GLY A 91 -4.23 8.23 -7.26
C GLY A 91 -4.99 8.31 -5.94
N CYS A 92 -5.24 7.18 -5.26
CA CYS A 92 -5.87 7.20 -3.94
C CYS A 92 -4.85 7.22 -2.79
N THR A 93 -3.64 6.69 -2.98
CA THR A 93 -2.64 6.52 -1.91
C THR A 93 -2.15 7.83 -1.30
N GLY A 94 -2.29 8.96 -2.00
CA GLY A 94 -2.02 10.28 -1.43
C GLY A 94 -3.05 10.71 -0.39
N THR A 95 -4.31 10.27 -0.53
CA THR A 95 -5.40 10.53 0.43
C THR A 95 -5.54 9.41 1.45
N TRP A 96 -5.25 8.18 1.02
CA TRP A 96 -5.33 6.96 1.80
C TRP A 96 -3.98 6.24 1.81
N PRO A 97 -3.00 6.74 2.58
CA PRO A 97 -1.70 6.08 2.68
C PRO A 97 -1.85 4.65 3.20
N PRO A 98 -1.24 3.64 2.54
CA PRO A 98 -1.32 2.26 3.00
C PRO A 98 -0.50 2.06 4.28
N PHE A 99 -0.99 1.25 5.21
CA PHE A 99 -0.21 0.84 6.37
C PHE A 99 0.72 -0.32 5.98
N THR A 100 1.93 0.02 5.55
CA THR A 100 2.92 -0.92 5.02
C THR A 100 3.96 -1.34 6.04
N LEU A 101 4.61 -2.47 5.77
CA LEU A 101 5.77 -2.99 6.49
C LEU A 101 6.94 -3.09 5.53
N ASP A 102 8.09 -2.54 5.94
CA ASP A 102 9.36 -2.74 5.26
C ASP A 102 9.97 -4.11 5.58
N SER A 103 11.08 -4.42 4.91
CA SER A 103 11.76 -5.70 5.08
C SER A 103 12.21 -5.92 6.53
N GLY A 104 11.70 -6.99 7.14
CA GLY A 104 11.99 -7.37 8.52
C GLY A 104 11.00 -6.79 9.53
N GLU A 105 10.24 -5.75 9.16
CA GLU A 105 9.24 -5.19 10.06
C GLU A 105 8.05 -6.12 10.24
N THR A 106 7.43 -6.05 11.41
CA THR A 106 6.27 -6.88 11.75
C THR A 106 5.17 -6.05 12.38
N THR A 107 3.96 -6.61 12.42
CA THR A 107 2.88 -6.11 13.26
C THR A 107 2.59 -7.08 14.40
N LYS A 108 2.15 -6.54 15.53
CA LYS A 108 1.56 -7.32 16.62
C LYS A 108 0.22 -6.74 17.04
N ALA A 109 -0.66 -7.62 17.51
CA ALA A 109 -1.89 -7.20 18.17
C ALA A 109 -1.58 -6.67 19.59
N GLY A 110 -2.04 -5.46 19.86
CA GLY A 110 -2.03 -4.80 21.15
C GLY A 110 -3.37 -4.91 21.86
N GLN A 111 -3.61 -4.00 22.81
CA GLN A 111 -4.83 -3.98 23.63
C GLN A 111 -6.10 -3.99 22.75
N GLY A 112 -7.03 -4.90 23.05
CA GLY A 112 -8.35 -4.97 22.41
C GLY A 112 -8.35 -5.56 20.99
N VAL A 113 -7.20 -6.01 20.48
CA VAL A 113 -7.09 -6.62 19.15
C VAL A 113 -6.81 -8.11 19.28
N THR A 114 -7.55 -8.92 18.53
CA THR A 114 -7.26 -10.35 18.42
C THR A 114 -6.23 -10.56 17.30
N GLY A 115 -5.15 -11.31 17.57
CA GLY A 115 -4.10 -11.56 16.59
C GLY A 115 -4.59 -12.14 15.27
N SER A 116 -5.62 -12.99 15.28
CA SER A 116 -6.22 -13.58 14.08
C SER A 116 -6.96 -12.59 13.19
N TRP A 117 -7.26 -11.39 13.68
CA TRP A 117 -7.81 -10.33 12.83
C TRP A 117 -6.74 -9.70 11.95
N LEU A 118 -5.47 -9.75 12.37
CA LEU A 118 -4.38 -9.14 11.62
C LEU A 118 -3.75 -10.15 10.67
N GLY A 119 -3.42 -9.69 9.48
CA GLY A 119 -2.65 -10.43 8.50
C GLY A 119 -1.86 -9.48 7.62
N THR A 120 -1.34 -9.97 6.51
CA THR A 120 -0.68 -9.13 5.50
C THR A 120 -1.10 -9.54 4.10
N THR A 121 -0.96 -8.62 3.15
CA THR A 121 -1.11 -8.88 1.72
C THR A 121 0.00 -8.22 0.94
N LYS A 122 0.30 -8.78 -0.24
CA LYS A 122 1.31 -8.26 -1.15
C LYS A 122 0.69 -7.19 -2.04
N ARG A 123 1.20 -5.96 -1.95
CA ARG A 123 0.78 -4.87 -2.84
C ARG A 123 1.35 -5.07 -4.25
N PRO A 124 0.63 -4.63 -5.32
CA PRO A 124 1.12 -4.63 -6.70
C PRO A 124 2.41 -3.82 -6.90
N ASP A 125 2.65 -2.82 -6.06
CA ASP A 125 3.81 -1.91 -6.12
C ASP A 125 5.09 -2.46 -5.46
N GLY A 126 5.04 -3.66 -4.86
CA GLY A 126 6.22 -4.23 -4.20
C GLY A 126 6.20 -4.16 -2.67
N ALA A 127 5.34 -3.36 -2.04
CA ALA A 127 5.22 -3.31 -0.59
C ALA A 127 4.41 -4.47 0.02
N THR A 128 4.56 -4.69 1.31
CA THR A 128 3.70 -5.56 2.14
C THR A 128 2.78 -4.67 2.95
N GLN A 129 1.47 -4.93 2.93
CA GLN A 129 0.48 -4.12 3.65
C GLN A 129 -0.23 -4.96 4.71
N VAL A 130 -0.48 -4.36 5.86
CA VAL A 130 -1.22 -5.00 6.96
C VAL A 130 -2.69 -5.09 6.58
N THR A 131 -3.35 -6.18 6.96
CA THR A 131 -4.78 -6.41 6.74
C THR A 131 -5.52 -6.62 8.05
N TYR A 132 -6.82 -6.30 8.04
CA TYR A 132 -7.78 -6.57 9.09
C TYR A 132 -8.90 -7.45 8.53
N ASN A 133 -8.97 -8.71 8.98
CA ASN A 133 -9.86 -9.74 8.45
C ASN A 133 -9.83 -9.81 6.91
N GLY A 134 -8.62 -9.72 6.35
CA GLY A 134 -8.39 -9.75 4.90
C GLY A 134 -8.64 -8.44 4.17
N HIS A 135 -9.00 -7.34 4.85
CA HIS A 135 -9.10 -6.02 4.21
C HIS A 135 -7.80 -5.22 4.40
N PRO A 136 -7.19 -4.66 3.34
CA PRO A 136 -6.01 -3.84 3.48
C PRO A 136 -6.28 -2.61 4.36
N LEU A 137 -5.36 -2.31 5.29
CA LEU A 137 -5.48 -1.22 6.24
C LEU A 137 -4.79 0.04 5.72
N TYR A 138 -5.47 1.17 5.87
CA TYR A 138 -5.01 2.48 5.42
C TYR A 138 -5.07 3.50 6.56
N TYR A 139 -4.21 4.51 6.48
CA TYR A 139 -4.40 5.77 7.18
C TYR A 139 -5.22 6.73 6.33
N TYR A 140 -5.70 7.82 6.93
CA TYR A 140 -6.28 8.94 6.20
C TYR A 140 -5.36 10.15 6.30
N ALA A 141 -4.99 10.72 5.14
CA ALA A 141 -3.99 11.79 5.08
C ALA A 141 -4.40 13.05 5.84
N SER A 142 -5.71 13.29 6.06
CA SER A 142 -6.17 14.46 6.81
C SER A 142 -6.16 14.28 8.32
N ASP A 143 -6.05 13.04 8.85
CA ASP A 143 -5.92 12.81 10.29
C ASP A 143 -4.52 13.26 10.76
N LYS A 144 -4.46 14.12 11.77
CA LYS A 144 -3.22 14.76 12.25
C LYS A 144 -2.85 14.35 13.67
N ALA A 145 -3.84 14.01 14.48
CA ALA A 145 -3.68 13.64 15.87
C ALA A 145 -4.24 12.24 16.14
N ALA A 146 -3.81 11.64 17.25
CA ALA A 146 -4.40 10.42 17.76
C ALA A 146 -5.90 10.64 18.05
N GLY A 147 -6.75 9.70 17.62
CA GLY A 147 -8.20 9.79 17.79
C GLY A 147 -8.94 10.58 16.70
N ASP A 148 -8.23 11.24 15.78
CA ASP A 148 -8.85 11.80 14.57
C ASP A 148 -9.43 10.66 13.73
N ALA A 149 -10.66 10.83 13.25
CA ALA A 149 -11.33 9.86 12.39
C ALA A 149 -12.05 10.55 11.21
N HIS A 150 -11.43 11.56 10.60
CA HIS A 150 -12.05 12.40 9.57
C HIS A 150 -12.30 11.66 8.25
N GLY A 151 -11.68 10.49 8.07
CA GLY A 151 -11.89 9.63 6.91
C GLY A 151 -13.21 8.85 6.94
N GLN A 152 -13.89 8.84 8.08
CA GLN A 152 -15.07 8.00 8.27
C GLN A 152 -16.18 8.35 7.26
N GLY A 153 -16.65 7.34 6.53
CA GLY A 153 -17.78 7.46 5.60
C GLY A 153 -17.46 8.16 4.28
N ILE A 154 -16.20 8.56 4.02
CA ILE A 154 -15.85 9.24 2.78
C ILE A 154 -16.22 8.39 1.56
N GLY A 155 -16.98 8.99 0.64
CA GLY A 155 -17.47 8.34 -0.56
C GLY A 155 -18.41 7.15 -0.30
N GLY A 156 -18.91 6.98 0.93
CA GLY A 156 -19.72 5.84 1.34
C GLY A 156 -18.98 4.50 1.30
N VAL A 157 -17.64 4.52 1.25
CA VAL A 157 -16.84 3.32 1.02
C VAL A 157 -15.60 3.21 1.90
N TRP A 158 -15.18 4.29 2.55
CA TRP A 158 -14.10 4.29 3.52
C TRP A 158 -14.65 4.34 4.93
N PHE A 159 -14.22 3.42 5.77
CA PHE A 159 -14.74 3.30 7.13
C PHE A 159 -13.63 2.88 8.09
N ILE A 160 -13.74 3.30 9.35
CA ILE A 160 -12.83 2.87 10.40
C ILE A 160 -12.79 1.34 10.52
N ALA A 161 -11.61 0.79 10.75
CA ALA A 161 -11.45 -0.60 11.13
C ALA A 161 -11.98 -0.78 12.56
N THR A 162 -13.15 -1.40 12.70
CA THR A 162 -13.87 -1.41 13.98
C THR A 162 -13.22 -2.30 15.03
N ALA A 163 -13.44 -2.00 16.31
CA ALA A 163 -12.85 -2.73 17.44
C ALA A 163 -13.38 -4.17 17.68
N ASN A 164 -14.40 -4.62 16.95
CA ASN A 164 -15.15 -5.84 17.29
C ASN A 164 -14.87 -7.04 16.37
N GLY A 165 -13.83 -6.98 15.54
CA GLY A 165 -13.53 -8.04 14.58
C GLY A 165 -14.48 -8.06 13.36
N LYS A 166 -15.42 -7.12 13.24
CA LYS A 166 -16.34 -7.05 12.10
C LYS A 166 -15.95 -5.96 11.12
N LEU A 167 -16.22 -6.24 9.86
CA LEU A 167 -16.04 -5.26 8.80
C LEU A 167 -17.23 -4.30 8.78
N PRO A 168 -16.99 -2.99 8.67
CA PRO A 168 -18.06 -2.04 8.44
C PRO A 168 -18.75 -2.38 7.11
N SER A 169 -20.06 -2.63 7.15
CA SER A 169 -20.87 -2.72 5.95
C SER A 169 -21.31 -1.32 5.55
N ALA A 170 -21.21 -0.97 4.27
CA ALA A 170 -21.65 0.32 3.73
C ALA A 170 -23.12 0.65 4.09
N SER A 171 -23.97 -0.37 4.33
CA SER A 171 -25.35 -0.17 4.81
C SER A 171 -25.47 0.03 6.32
N ALA A 172 -24.57 -0.54 7.12
CA ALA A 172 -24.67 -0.48 8.58
C ALA A 172 -24.26 0.89 9.15
N SER A 173 -23.28 1.55 8.53
CA SER A 173 -22.79 2.84 9.01
C SER A 173 -23.72 4.02 8.69
N ALA A 174 -24.61 3.90 7.69
CA ALA A 174 -25.64 4.91 7.42
C ALA A 174 -26.75 4.92 8.50
N SER A 175 -26.95 3.80 9.21
CA SER A 175 -27.97 3.72 10.27
C SER A 175 -27.48 4.29 11.60
N ALA A 176 -26.16 4.33 11.83
CA ALA A 176 -25.57 4.89 13.06
C ALA A 176 -25.58 6.43 13.08
N SER A 177 -25.68 7.09 11.93
CA SER A 177 -25.70 8.56 11.79
C SER A 177 -27.11 9.17 11.71
N ILE A 178 -28.17 8.37 11.79
CA ILE A 178 -29.58 8.84 11.78
C ILE A 178 -30.18 8.91 13.20
N GLY A 179 -29.42 8.52 14.23
CA GLY A 179 -29.89 8.48 15.61
C GLY A 179 -29.18 9.46 16.53
N TYR A 180 -29.32 10.77 16.28
CA TYR A 180 -29.17 11.85 17.29
C TYR A 180 -30.04 13.04 16.92
#